data_AF-G0M1E9-F1
#
_entry.id   AF-G0M1E9-F1
#
_cell.length_a   1.000
_cell.length_b   1.000
_cell.length_c   1.000
_cell.angle_alpha   90.00
_cell.angle_beta   90.00
_cell.angle_gamma   90.00
#
_symmetry.space_group_name_H-M   'P 1'
#
loop_
_entity.id
_entity.type
_entity.pdbx_description
1 polymer ?
#
loop_
_entity_poly.entity_id
_entity_poly.type
_entity_poly.pdbx_seq_one_letter_code
_entity_poly.pdbx_strand_id
1 'polypeptide(L)' 'MLMIMTIYGTVKMFTRLIVYCGIGGIVLIIRHHNRKKRRQEMEEGTKKIMRETPKDENGKYPWEK' A
#
# COMPACT_ATOMS: atom_id res chain seq x y z
N MET A 1 18.87 -43.43 7.56
CA MET A 1 18.78 -43.00 6.14
C MET A 1 17.43 -42.35 5.82
N LEU A 2 16.29 -43.01 6.07
CA LEU A 2 14.94 -42.44 5.87
C LEU A 2 14.66 -41.16 6.69
N MET A 3 14.99 -41.14 7.99
CA MET A 3 14.80 -39.95 8.84
C MET A 3 15.59 -38.73 8.38
N ILE A 4 16.78 -38.92 7.82
CA ILE A 4 17.64 -37.81 7.38
C ILE A 4 17.06 -37.18 6.11
N MET A 5 16.49 -37.98 5.21
CA MET A 5 15.83 -37.47 4.00
C MET A 5 14.54 -36.72 4.31
N THR A 6 13.75 -37.16 5.29
CA THR A 6 12.51 -36.46 5.68
C THR A 6 12.81 -35.12 6.36
N ILE A 7 13.85 -35.04 7.19
CA ILE A 7 14.31 -33.78 7.79
C ILE A 7 14.78 -32.81 6.70
N TYR A 8 15.60 -33.26 5.76
CA TYR A 8 16.05 -32.43 4.64
C TYR A 8 14.90 -31.91 3.78
N GLY A 9 13.92 -32.77 3.46
CA GLY A 9 12.72 -32.38 2.72
C GLY A 9 11.89 -31.35 3.47
N THR A 10 11.69 -31.55 4.76
CA THR A 10 10.91 -30.65 5.63
C THR A 10 11.57 -29.28 5.75
N VAL A 11 12.88 -29.24 6.00
CA VAL A 11 13.65 -27.99 6.07
C VAL A 11 13.58 -27.24 4.75
N LYS A 12 13.79 -27.93 3.62
CA LYS A 12 13.73 -27.30 2.28
C LYS A 12 12.36 -26.65 2.00
N MET A 13 11.28 -27.31 2.38
CA MET A 13 9.92 -26.77 2.21
C MET A 13 9.65 -25.60 3.16
N PHE A 14 10.11 -25.72 4.41
CA PHE A 14 9.97 -24.65 5.40
C PHE A 14 10.74 -23.38 5.00
N THR A 15 11.96 -23.52 4.47
CA THR A 15 12.73 -22.39 3.96
C THR A 15 12.02 -21.70 2.80
N ARG A 16 11.45 -22.46 1.86
CA ARG A 16 10.65 -21.90 0.76
C ARG A 16 9.43 -21.14 1.27
N LEU A 17 8.72 -21.70 2.26
CA LEU A 17 7.57 -21.05 2.88
C LEU A 17 7.95 -19.71 3.51
N ILE A 18 9.04 -19.67 4.29
CA ILE A 18 9.54 -18.43 4.90
C ILE A 18 9.87 -17.39 3.84
N VAL A 19 10.53 -17.77 2.75
CA VAL A 19 10.86 -16.83 1.66
C VAL A 19 9.59 -16.24 1.05
N TYR A 20 8.59 -17.05 0.73
CA TYR A 20 7.32 -16.56 0.18
C TYR A 20 6.54 -15.70 1.18
N CYS A 21 6.46 -16.12 2.45
CA CYS A 21 5.85 -15.32 3.52
C CYS A 21 6.60 -14.01 3.76
N GLY A 22 7.93 -14.01 3.66
CA GLY A 22 8.76 -12.82 3.78
C GLY A 22 8.48 -11.83 2.65
N ILE A 23 8.52 -12.28 1.39
CA ILE A 23 8.24 -11.42 0.24
C ILE A 23 6.79 -10.88 0.31
N GLY A 24 5.81 -11.75 0.55
CA GLY A 24 4.42 -11.34 0.68
C GLY A 24 4.18 -10.38 1.86
N GLY A 25 4.78 -10.67 3.01
CA GLY A 25 4.71 -9.83 4.20
C GLY A 25 5.31 -8.45 3.99
N ILE A 26 6.49 -8.37 3.35
CA ILE A 26 7.14 -7.10 3.02
C ILE A 26 6.23 -6.25 2.11
N VAL A 27 5.64 -6.85 1.08
CA VAL A 27 4.71 -6.14 0.18
C VAL A 27 3.51 -5.59 0.94
N LEU A 28 2.95 -6.36 1.87
CA LEU A 28 1.82 -5.91 2.71
C LEU A 28 2.22 -4.79 3.67
N ILE A 29 3.40 -4.86 4.29
CA ILE A 29 3.94 -3.82 5.16
C ILE A 29 4.14 -2.51 4.39
N ILE A 30 4.81 -2.57 3.22
CA ILE A 30 5.01 -1.40 2.36
C ILE A 30 3.66 -0.84 1.90
N ARG A 31 2.72 -1.70 1.51
CA ARG A 31 1.37 -1.28 1.11
C ARG A 31 0.64 -0.58 2.27
N HIS A 32 0.74 -1.13 3.48
CA HIS A 32 0.10 -0.54 4.65
C HIS A 32 0.72 0.82 5.01
N HIS A 33 2.05 0.92 4.96
CA HIS A 33 2.77 2.17 5.21
C HIS A 33 2.42 3.25 4.17
N ASN A 34 2.36 2.89 2.90
CA ASN A 34 2.03 3.82 1.81
C ASN A 34 0.57 4.28 1.79
N ARG A 35 -0.37 3.59 2.46
CA ARG A 35 -1.78 4.04 2.51
C ARG A 35 -1.94 5.38 3.23
N LYS A 36 -1.17 5.62 4.30
CA LYS A 36 -1.24 6.88 5.04
C LYS A 36 -0.69 8.04 4.22
N LYS A 37 0.46 7.83 3.57
CA LYS A 37 1.11 8.84 2.72
C LYS A 37 0.27 9.22 1.50
N ARG A 38 -0.32 8.24 0.80
CA ARG A 38 -1.21 8.51 -0.35
C ARG A 38 -2.44 9.35 0.00
N ARG A 39 -3.02 9.17 1.20
CA ARG A 39 -4.18 9.98 1.62
C ARG A 39 -3.80 11.45 1.74
N GLN A 40 -2.67 11.74 2.36
CA GLN A 40 -2.17 13.11 2.53
C GLN A 40 -1.85 13.75 1.18
N GLU A 41 -1.17 13.03 0.28
CA GLU A 41 -0.87 13.52 -1.07
C GLU A 41 -2.14 13.81 -1.89
N MET A 42 -3.18 12.97 -1.76
CA MET A 42 -4.47 13.21 -2.41
C MET A 42 -5.23 14.40 -1.81
N GLU A 43 -5.19 14.58 -0.49
CA GLU A 43 -5.80 15.75 0.16
C GLU A 43 -5.08 17.05 -0.23
N GLU A 44 -3.75 17.05 -0.29
CA GLU A 44 -2.96 18.20 -0.74
C GLU A 44 -3.22 18.52 -2.22
N GLY A 45 -3.25 17.50 -3.08
CA GLY A 45 -3.62 17.67 -4.49
C GLY A 45 -5.04 18.23 -4.65
N THR A 46 -5.99 17.74 -3.85
CA THR A 46 -7.38 18.22 -3.85
C THR A 46 -7.44 19.68 -3.38
N LYS A 47 -6.72 20.05 -2.31
CA LYS A 47 -6.65 21.44 -1.81
C LYS A 47 -6.05 22.37 -2.86
N LYS A 48 -5.01 21.94 -3.58
CA LYS A 48 -4.40 22.73 -4.64
C LYS A 48 -5.38 22.97 -5.79
N ILE A 49 -6.07 21.92 -6.25
CA ILE A 49 -7.09 22.04 -7.30
C ILE A 49 -8.22 22.97 -6.84
N MET A 50 -8.75 22.80 -5.63
CA MET A 50 -9.79 23.69 -5.07
C MET A 50 -9.36 25.15 -4.96
N ARG A 51 -8.06 25.41 -4.78
CA ARG A 51 -7.49 26.76 -4.74
C ARG A 51 -7.35 27.37 -6.13
N GLU A 52 -7.01 26.56 -7.13
CA GLU A 52 -6.86 26.97 -8.52
C GLU A 52 -8.21 27.06 -9.26
N THR A 53 -9.24 26.36 -8.79
CA THR A 53 -10.58 26.44 -9.38
C THR A 53 -11.16 27.84 -9.19
N PRO A 54 -11.56 28.55 -10.28
CA PRO A 54 -12.19 29.85 -10.18
C PRO A 54 -13.53 29.73 -9.45
N LYS A 55 -13.72 30.56 -8.42
CA LYS A 55 -14.97 30.68 -7.65
C LYS A 55 -15.77 31.88 -8.13
N ASP A 56 -17.09 31.81 -8.01
CA ASP A 56 -17.94 32.95 -8.35
C ASP A 56 -17.83 34.09 -7.32
N GLU A 57 -18.49 35.23 -7.58
CA GLU A 57 -18.47 36.42 -6.72
C GLU A 57 -19.01 36.19 -5.30
N ASN A 58 -19.78 35.11 -5.08
CA ASN A 58 -20.27 34.67 -3.77
C ASN A 58 -19.39 33.59 -3.13
N GLY A 59 -18.26 33.24 -3.77
CA GLY A 59 -17.34 32.22 -3.31
C GLY A 59 -17.83 30.79 -3.55
N LYS A 60 -18.92 30.58 -4.31
CA LYS A 60 -19.44 29.25 -4.63
C LYS A 60 -18.66 28.59 -5.77
N TYR A 61 -18.63 27.26 -5.74
CA TYR A 61 -18.03 26.48 -6.83
C TYR A 61 -18.96 26.43 -8.05
N PRO A 62 -18.42 26.28 -9.28
CA PRO A 62 -19.21 26.37 -10.51
C PRO A 62 -20.33 25.32 -10.66
N TRP A 63 -20.29 24.23 -9.89
CA TRP A 63 -21.31 23.16 -9.86
C TRP A 63 -22.32 23.29 -8.70
N GLU A 64 -22.21 24.33 -7.86
CA GLU A 64 -23.18 24.61 -6.78
C GLU A 64 -24.34 25.53 -7.24
N LYS A 65 -24.46 25.73 -8.56
CA LYS A 65 -25.52 26.50 -9.22
C LYS A 65 -26.68 25.62 -9.63
#